data_AF-A0A645GXB5-F1
#
_entry.id   AF-A0A645GXB5-F1
#
_cell.length_a   1.000
_cell.length_b   1.000
_cell.length_c   1.000
_cell.angle_alpha   90.00
_cell.angle_beta   90.00
_cell.angle_gamma   90.00
#
_symmetry.space_group_name_H-M   'P 1'
#
loop_
_entity.id
_entity.type
_entity.pdbx_description
1 polymer ?
#
loop_
_entity_poly.entity_id
_entity_poly.type
_entity_poly.pdbx_seq_one_letter_code
_entity_poly.pdbx_strand_id
1 'polypeptide(L)'
;MDTAPTGHTLLLLDATGAYHREMVRQMRQTQDQVMTPMMQLQDPEKTKVIIVTLAETTPVLEAANLQKDLRRADIEPWAWVINNSIAAAKPTSPFLMIRARRELPLIADVTSKYAKRIALTALQSEEPVGIDLLEGMAK
;
A
#
# COMPACT_ATOMS: atom_id res chain seq x y z
N MET A 1 -5.54 -9.39 -0.84
CA MET A 1 -6.85 -8.71 -0.88
C MET A 1 -6.65 -7.41 -1.62
N ASP A 2 -7.44 -7.15 -2.65
CA ASP A 2 -7.45 -5.85 -3.32
C ASP A 2 -8.54 -4.98 -2.68
N THR A 3 -8.19 -3.74 -2.34
CA THR A 3 -9.08 -2.83 -1.60
C THR A 3 -9.58 -1.72 -2.51
N ALA A 4 -10.82 -1.28 -2.29
CA ALA A 4 -11.41 -0.20 -3.08
C ALA A 4 -10.53 1.07 -3.05
N PRO A 5 -10.36 1.78 -4.18
CA PRO A 5 -9.40 2.87 -4.32
C PRO A 5 -9.80 4.17 -3.58
N THR A 6 -11.01 4.23 -3.05
CA THR A 6 -11.63 5.47 -2.54
C THR A 6 -11.66 5.54 -1.01
N GLY A 7 -10.51 5.61 -0.32
CA GLY A 7 -10.46 5.84 1.14
C GLY A 7 -11.16 4.80 2.06
N HIS A 8 -11.89 3.84 1.48
CA HIS A 8 -12.66 2.81 2.17
C HIS A 8 -11.75 1.81 2.89
N THR A 9 -10.46 1.77 2.59
CA THR A 9 -9.46 1.02 3.36
C THR A 9 -9.47 1.43 4.84
N LEU A 10 -9.66 2.71 5.15
CA LEU A 10 -9.80 3.18 6.53
C LEU A 10 -11.17 2.81 7.12
N LEU A 11 -12.25 2.87 6.33
CA LEU A 11 -13.59 2.47 6.79
C LEU A 11 -13.68 0.97 7.13
N LEU A 12 -12.95 0.12 6.41
CA LEU A 12 -12.80 -1.31 6.71
C LEU A 12 -12.05 -1.53 8.04
N LEU A 13 -11.00 -0.74 8.30
CA LEU A 13 -10.27 -0.76 9.57
C LEU A 13 -11.13 -0.25 10.73
N ASP A 14 -11.95 0.78 10.50
CA ASP A 14 -12.85 1.33 11.52
C ASP A 14 -13.93 0.34 11.91
N ALA A 15 -14.57 -0.31 10.92
CA ALA A 15 -15.60 -1.33 11.17
C ALA A 15 -15.02 -2.56 11.90
N THR A 16 -13.87 -3.06 11.45
CA THR A 16 -13.19 -4.19 12.08
C THR A 16 -12.67 -3.84 13.48
N GLY A 17 -12.21 -2.61 13.68
CA GLY A 17 -11.78 -2.08 14.97
C GLY A 17 -12.93 -1.91 15.97
N ALA A 18 -14.08 -1.41 15.53
CA ALA A 18 -15.28 -1.29 16.36
C ALA A 18 -15.79 -2.65 16.83
N TYR A 19 -15.87 -3.62 15.91
CA TYR A 19 -16.22 -5.00 16.25
C TYR A 19 -15.21 -5.63 17.22
N HIS A 20 -13.91 -5.44 16.98
CA HIS A 20 -12.87 -5.95 17.86
C HIS A 20 -12.99 -5.40 19.28
N ARG A 21 -13.23 -4.09 19.46
CA ARG A 21 -13.44 -3.49 20.79
C ARG A 21 -14.65 -4.09 21.52
N GLU A 22 -15.76 -4.32 20.82
CA GLU A 22 -16.94 -4.93 21.43
C GLU A 22 -16.67 -6.39 21.84
N MET A 23 -16.01 -7.17 20.98
CA MET A 23 -15.63 -8.55 21.28
C MET A 23 -14.69 -8.64 22.48
N VAL A 24 -13.66 -7.80 22.56
CA VAL A 24 -12.73 -7.74 23.70
C VAL A 24 -13.47 -7.38 24.99
N ARG A 25 -14.49 -6.51 24.91
CA ARG A 25 -15.34 -6.17 26.07
C ARG A 25 -16.15 -7.38 26.53
N GLN A 26 -16.71 -8.16 25.62
CA GLN A 26 -17.47 -9.38 25.92
C GLN A 26 -16.59 -10.52 26.47
N MET A 27 -15.37 -10.69 25.95
CA MET A 27 -14.39 -11.67 26.48
C MET A 27 -14.01 -11.42 27.94
N ARG A 28 -14.00 -10.16 28.41
CA ARG A 28 -13.80 -9.88 29.84
C ARG A 28 -14.92 -10.47 30.71
N GLN A 29 -16.06 -10.82 30.12
CA GLN A 29 -17.21 -11.42 30.78
C GLN A 29 -17.33 -12.94 30.52
N THR A 30 -16.62 -13.49 29.54
CA THR A 30 -16.72 -14.91 29.11
C THR A 30 -15.34 -15.47 28.79
N GLN A 31 -14.93 -16.62 29.35
CA GLN A 31 -13.57 -17.19 29.21
C GLN A 31 -13.21 -17.75 27.81
N ASP A 32 -13.98 -17.44 26.77
CA ASP A 32 -13.75 -18.00 25.43
C ASP A 32 -12.69 -17.21 24.64
N GLN A 33 -11.75 -17.93 24.02
CA GLN A 33 -10.81 -17.38 23.05
C GLN A 33 -11.52 -17.15 21.71
N VAL A 34 -11.88 -15.90 21.40
CA VAL A 34 -12.39 -15.53 20.08
C VAL A 34 -11.31 -14.80 19.28
N MET A 35 -11.02 -15.29 18.07
CA MET A 35 -10.14 -14.60 17.13
C MET A 35 -10.95 -13.61 16.30
N THR A 36 -10.56 -12.34 16.30
CA THR A 36 -11.20 -11.32 15.45
C THR A 36 -10.42 -11.11 14.14
N PRO A 37 -11.07 -10.62 13.06
CA PRO A 37 -10.36 -10.25 11.84
C PRO A 37 -9.24 -9.23 12.07
N MET A 38 -9.42 -8.27 12.99
CA MET A 38 -8.38 -7.30 13.33
C MET A 38 -7.13 -7.96 13.89
N MET A 39 -7.27 -8.98 14.76
CA MET A 39 -6.12 -9.73 15.29
C MET A 39 -5.32 -10.42 14.17
N GLN A 40 -5.97 -10.88 13.10
CA GLN A 40 -5.29 -11.48 11.95
C GLN A 40 -4.61 -10.42 11.08
N LEU A 41 -5.21 -9.25 10.92
CA LEU A 41 -4.62 -8.12 10.18
C LEU A 41 -3.40 -7.53 10.89
N GLN A 42 -3.42 -7.51 12.22
CA GLN A 42 -2.31 -7.05 13.06
C GLN A 42 -1.16 -8.07 13.15
N ASP A 43 -1.43 -9.36 12.92
CA ASP A 43 -0.41 -10.42 12.98
C ASP A 43 0.51 -10.36 11.73
N PRO A 44 1.77 -9.91 11.86
CA PRO A 44 2.65 -9.76 10.72
C PRO A 44 3.07 -11.10 10.13
N GLU A 45 2.98 -12.22 10.86
CA GLU A 45 3.31 -13.54 10.32
C GLU A 45 2.22 -14.08 9.41
N LYS A 46 1.00 -13.54 9.52
CA LYS A 46 -0.16 -13.95 8.73
C LYS A 46 -0.56 -12.96 7.66
N THR A 47 -0.40 -11.67 7.92
CA THR A 47 -0.84 -10.61 7.01
C THR A 47 0.31 -9.70 6.63
N LYS A 48 0.48 -9.48 5.32
CA LYS A 48 1.40 -8.48 4.77
C LYS A 48 0.60 -7.41 4.04
N VAL A 49 0.63 -6.18 4.53
CA VAL A 49 0.01 -5.03 3.87
C VAL A 49 1.00 -4.37 2.93
N ILE A 50 0.60 -4.13 1.68
CA ILE A 50 1.41 -3.47 0.66
C ILE A 50 0.70 -2.16 0.28
N ILE A 51 1.41 -1.04 0.38
CA ILE A 51 0.90 0.26 -0.03
C ILE A 51 1.32 0.51 -1.48
N VAL A 52 0.35 0.80 -2.35
CA VAL A 52 0.60 1.14 -3.75
C VAL A 52 0.34 2.63 -3.96
N THR A 53 1.25 3.33 -4.62
CA THR A 53 1.14 4.77 -4.91
C THR A 53 1.74 5.12 -6.26
N LEU A 54 1.43 6.30 -6.78
CA LEU A 54 2.10 6.88 -7.95
C LEU A 54 3.25 7.79 -7.49
N ALA A 55 4.26 7.99 -8.34
CA ALA A 55 5.37 8.92 -8.09
C ALA A 55 4.96 10.39 -8.27
N GLU A 56 3.89 10.81 -7.59
CA GLU A 56 3.32 12.16 -7.62
C GLU A 56 3.12 12.69 -6.21
N THR A 57 3.18 14.02 -6.04
CA THR A 57 3.19 14.65 -4.70
C THR A 57 1.98 14.26 -3.85
N THR A 58 0.77 14.37 -4.40
CA THR A 58 -0.46 14.07 -3.65
C THR A 58 -0.58 12.58 -3.31
N PRO A 59 -0.45 11.63 -4.27
CA PRO A 59 -0.47 10.20 -3.96
C PRO A 59 0.58 9.75 -2.93
N VAL A 60 1.80 10.32 -2.98
CA VAL A 60 2.83 9.98 -1.98
C VAL A 60 2.44 10.48 -0.59
N LEU A 61 1.89 11.69 -0.47
CA LEU A 61 1.43 12.23 0.81
C LEU A 61 0.24 11.44 1.37
N GLU A 62 -0.71 11.07 0.53
CA GLU A 62 -1.86 10.25 0.92
C GLU A 62 -1.42 8.85 1.38
N ALA A 63 -0.52 8.21 0.64
CA ALA A 63 0.06 6.92 1.03
C ALA A 63 0.84 7.01 2.36
N ALA A 64 1.55 8.12 2.58
CA ALA A 64 2.27 8.33 3.84
C ALA A 64 1.32 8.54 5.03
N ASN A 65 0.17 9.18 4.81
CA ASN A 65 -0.87 9.30 5.83
C ASN A 65 -1.55 7.96 6.10
N LEU A 66 -1.87 7.19 5.07
CA LEU A 66 -2.39 5.83 5.21
C LEU A 66 -1.44 4.94 6.02
N GLN A 67 -0.12 5.01 5.78
CA GLN A 67 0.87 4.30 6.59
C GLN A 67 0.81 4.69 8.07
N LYS A 68 0.63 5.98 8.38
CA LYS A 68 0.48 6.43 9.78
C LYS A 68 -0.78 5.86 10.41
N ASP A 69 -1.89 5.84 9.67
CA ASP A 69 -3.16 5.32 10.19
C ASP A 69 -3.13 3.79 10.37
N LEU A 70 -2.50 3.05 9.46
CA LEU A 70 -2.24 1.61 9.64
C LEU A 70 -1.42 1.35 10.91
N ARG A 71 -0.34 2.12 11.14
CA ARG A 71 0.47 2.01 12.35
C ARG A 71 -0.30 2.35 13.62
N ARG A 72 -1.24 3.29 13.57
CA ARG A 72 -2.14 3.60 14.71
C ARG A 72 -3.08 2.44 15.03
N ALA A 73 -3.36 1.57 14.06
CA ALA A 73 -4.13 0.35 14.23
C ALA A 73 -3.24 -0.88 14.53
N ASP A 74 -1.96 -0.69 14.87
CA ASP A 74 -0.96 -1.74 15.08
C ASP A 74 -0.73 -2.65 13.85
N ILE A 75 -0.89 -2.10 12.65
CA ILE A 75 -0.61 -2.78 11.38
C ILE A 75 0.61 -2.12 10.75
N GLU A 76 1.73 -2.85 10.68
CA GLU A 76 2.94 -2.36 10.01
C GLU A 76 2.91 -2.71 8.52
N PRO A 77 2.97 -1.71 7.60
CA PRO A 77 3.10 -1.99 6.17
C PRO A 77 4.37 -2.78 5.88
N TRP A 78 4.22 -3.86 5.11
CA TRP A 78 5.32 -4.76 4.78
C TRP A 78 6.20 -4.21 3.64
N ALA A 79 5.59 -3.56 2.65
CA ALA A 79 6.26 -2.96 1.51
C ALA A 79 5.49 -1.79 0.89
N TRP A 80 6.19 -1.04 0.05
CA TRP A 80 5.62 -0.03 -0.85
C TRP A 80 5.84 -0.43 -2.31
N VAL A 81 4.87 -0.12 -3.16
CA VAL A 81 4.98 -0.21 -4.61
C VAL A 81 4.75 1.18 -5.18
N ILE A 82 5.76 1.72 -5.86
CA ILE A 82 5.59 2.91 -6.69
C ILE A 82 5.23 2.42 -8.09
N ASN A 83 3.96 2.59 -8.44
CA ASN A 83 3.42 2.13 -9.71
C ASN A 83 3.61 3.18 -10.81
N ASN A 84 3.68 2.71 -12.05
CA ASN A 84 3.54 3.52 -13.26
C ASN A 84 4.60 4.64 -13.39
N SER A 85 5.84 4.37 -12.98
CA SER A 85 6.91 5.36 -13.01
C SER A 85 7.44 5.60 -14.42
N ILE A 86 7.42 6.86 -14.85
CA ILE A 86 8.06 7.30 -16.09
C ILE A 86 9.57 7.21 -15.95
N ALA A 87 10.13 7.51 -14.77
CA ALA A 87 11.57 7.38 -14.53
C ALA A 87 12.07 5.94 -14.72
N ALA A 88 11.30 4.96 -14.24
CA ALA A 88 11.62 3.53 -14.43
C ALA A 88 11.50 3.08 -15.90
N ALA A 89 10.63 3.70 -16.69
CA ALA A 89 10.47 3.41 -18.11
C ALA A 89 11.62 3.92 -19.00
N LYS A 90 12.57 4.70 -18.45
CA LYS A 90 13.76 5.23 -19.15
C LYS A 90 13.44 5.85 -20.52
N PRO A 91 12.54 6.85 -20.58
CA PRO A 91 12.09 7.42 -21.85
C PRO A 91 13.23 8.18 -22.55
N THR A 92 13.16 8.21 -23.88
CA THR A 92 14.09 8.97 -24.73
C THR A 92 13.54 10.32 -25.19
N SER A 93 12.22 10.51 -25.13
CA SER A 93 11.58 11.78 -25.48
C SER A 93 11.99 12.89 -24.50
N PRO A 94 12.46 14.07 -24.99
CA PRO A 94 12.87 15.18 -24.12
C PRO A 94 11.78 15.59 -23.11
N PHE A 95 10.51 15.59 -23.54
CA PHE A 95 9.38 15.92 -22.67
C PHE A 95 9.22 14.90 -21.52
N LEU A 96 9.28 13.61 -21.85
CA LEU A 96 9.14 12.54 -20.85
C LEU A 96 10.35 12.44 -19.92
N MET A 97 11.54 12.77 -20.40
CA MET A 97 12.73 12.88 -19.53
C MET A 97 12.56 13.98 -18.47
N ILE A 98 11.97 15.13 -18.83
CA ILE A 98 11.67 16.20 -17.86
C ILE A 98 10.63 15.74 -16.85
N ARG A 99 9.57 15.05 -17.30
CA ARG A 99 8.56 14.42 -16.43
C ARG A 99 9.19 13.42 -15.45
N ALA A 100 9.99 12.48 -15.95
CA ALA A 100 10.70 11.47 -15.16
C ALA A 100 11.55 12.09 -14.03
N ARG A 101 12.25 13.19 -14.31
CA ARG A 101 13.05 13.88 -13.29
C ARG A 101 12.24 14.40 -12.11
N ARG A 102 10.95 14.70 -12.29
CA ARG A 102 10.06 15.13 -11.20
C ARG A 102 9.69 14.00 -10.26
N GLU A 103 9.77 12.75 -10.71
CA GLU A 103 9.51 11.57 -9.88
C GLU A 103 10.68 11.25 -8.94
N LEU A 104 11.93 11.56 -9.35
CA LEU A 104 13.13 11.14 -8.62
C LEU A 104 13.18 11.58 -7.15
N PRO A 105 12.85 12.84 -6.79
CA PRO A 105 12.84 13.25 -5.38
C PRO A 105 11.76 12.50 -4.57
N LEU A 106 10.61 12.22 -5.18
CA LEU A 106 9.50 11.51 -4.54
C LEU A 106 9.85 10.03 -4.32
N ILE A 107 10.46 9.39 -5.32
CA ILE A 107 10.97 8.01 -5.21
C ILE A 107 12.03 7.93 -4.12
N ALA A 108 12.95 8.90 -4.07
CA ALA A 108 13.98 8.98 -3.03
C ALA A 108 13.37 9.17 -1.63
N ASP A 109 12.36 10.01 -1.49
CA ASP A 109 11.63 10.21 -0.25
C ASP A 109 10.95 8.93 0.25
N VAL A 110 10.25 8.21 -0.64
CA VAL A 110 9.63 6.92 -0.29
C VAL A 110 10.68 5.91 0.17
N THR A 111 11.78 5.80 -0.58
CA THR A 111 12.85 4.83 -0.30
C THR A 111 13.59 5.13 1.00
N SER A 112 13.79 6.41 1.33
CA SER A 112 14.58 6.81 2.50
C SER A 112 13.76 6.98 3.77
N LYS A 113 12.48 7.40 3.66
CA LYS A 113 11.67 7.80 4.82
C LYS A 113 10.56 6.80 5.16
N TYR A 114 9.98 6.11 4.18
CA TYR A 114 8.72 5.39 4.38
C TYR A 114 8.87 3.87 4.26
N ALA A 115 9.61 3.39 3.27
CA ALA A 115 9.60 1.98 2.88
C ALA A 115 10.85 1.23 3.36
N LYS A 116 10.66 0.09 4.04
CA LYS A 116 11.74 -0.89 4.28
C LYS A 116 11.96 -1.80 3.06
N ARG A 117 10.90 -2.06 2.32
CA ARG A 117 10.86 -2.85 1.09
C ARG A 117 10.13 -2.04 0.04
N ILE A 118 10.71 -1.94 -1.14
CA ILE A 118 10.16 -1.15 -2.23
C ILE A 118 10.21 -1.94 -3.53
N ALA A 119 9.15 -1.84 -4.32
CA ALA A 119 9.15 -2.19 -5.73
C ALA A 119 8.79 -0.94 -6.55
N LEU A 120 9.39 -0.82 -7.72
CA LEU A 120 9.15 0.27 -8.66
C LEU A 120 8.78 -0.36 -10.00
N THR A 121 7.58 -0.05 -10.51
CA THR A 121 7.13 -0.55 -11.81
C THR A 121 7.22 0.56 -12.85
N ALA A 122 7.67 0.20 -14.05
CA ALA A 122 7.71 1.14 -15.17
C ALA A 122 6.31 1.39 -15.74
N LEU A 123 6.08 2.62 -16.22
CA LEU A 123 4.96 2.93 -17.10
C LEU A 123 4.97 1.99 -18.31
N GLN A 124 3.85 1.30 -18.54
CA GLN A 124 3.65 0.44 -19.71
C GLN A 124 3.05 1.25 -20.86
N SER A 125 3.43 0.95 -22.10
CA SER A 125 2.85 1.59 -23.29
C SER A 125 1.43 1.12 -23.59
N GLU A 126 1.10 -0.09 -23.14
CA GLU A 126 -0.22 -0.72 -23.30
C GLU A 126 -0.69 -1.23 -21.94
N GLU A 127 -2.00 -1.34 -21.77
CA GLU A 127 -2.55 -1.95 -20.55
C GLU A 127 -2.17 -3.43 -20.50
N PRO A 128 -1.65 -3.94 -19.37
CA PRO A 128 -1.24 -5.32 -19.23
C PRO A 128 -2.46 -6.24 -19.05
N VAL A 129 -3.23 -6.43 -20.12
CA VAL A 129 -4.44 -7.25 -20.13
C VAL A 129 -4.11 -8.69 -20.54
N GLY A 130 -4.55 -9.65 -19.74
CA GLY A 130 -4.30 -11.07 -19.98
C GLY A 130 -3.08 -11.61 -19.24
N ILE A 131 -3.01 -12.93 -19.09
CA ILE A 131 -2.04 -13.59 -18.21
C ILE A 131 -0.59 -13.33 -18.65
N ASP A 132 -0.32 -13.37 -19.95
CA ASP A 132 1.04 -13.23 -20.49
C ASP A 132 1.63 -11.83 -20.20
N LEU A 133 0.82 -10.77 -20.35
CA LEU A 133 1.25 -9.40 -20.09
C LEU A 133 1.39 -9.13 -18.58
N LEU A 134 0.52 -9.71 -17.76
CA LEU A 134 0.63 -9.63 -16.29
C LEU A 134 1.88 -10.36 -15.77
N GLU A 135 2.18 -11.54 -16.30
CA GLU A 135 3.42 -12.26 -15.97
C GLU A 135 4.67 -11.53 -16.43
N GLY A 136 4.61 -10.85 -17.58
CA GLY A 136 5.68 -9.98 -18.06
C GLY A 136 5.95 -8.81 -17.11
N MET A 137 4.89 -8.19 -16.58
CA MET A 137 4.98 -7.06 -15.64
C MET A 137 5.45 -7.47 -14.23
N ALA A 138 5.22 -8.72 -13.83
CA ALA A 138 5.56 -9.21 -12.48
C ALA A 138 7.05 -9.58 -12.28
N LYS A 139 7.87 -9.53 -13.33
CA LYS A 139 9.31 -9.87 -13.32
C LYS A 139 10.17 -8.66 -12.97
#